data_AF-A0A0L0FCS8-F1
#
_entry.id   AF-A0A0L0FCS8-F1
#
_cell.length_a   1.000
_cell.length_b   1.000
_cell.length_c   1.000
_cell.angle_alpha   90.00
_cell.angle_beta   90.00
_cell.angle_gamma   90.00
#
_symmetry.space_group_name_H-M   'P 1'
#
loop_
_entity.id
_entity.type
_entity.pdbx_description
1 polymer ?
#
loop_
_entity_poly.entity_id
_entity_poly.type
_entity_poly.pdbx_seq_one_letter_code
_entity_poly.pdbx_strand_id
1 'polypeptide(L)' 'DEPSIHHIKRDPSQQILCLASDGLWDYLANEEVADMILNSLSLGHDCNMIAARLSHCVQALGGADDLSIMVVNLKEAQLE' A
#
# COMPACT_ATOMS: atom_id res chain seq x y z
N ASP A 1 -12.63 -18.21 12.31
CA ASP A 1 -11.16 -18.31 12.16
C ASP A 1 -10.45 -17.60 13.29
N GLU A 2 -9.28 -18.09 13.69
CA GLU A 2 -8.40 -17.41 14.63
C GLU A 2 -7.44 -16.48 13.88
N PRO A 3 -7.12 -15.29 14.42
CA PRO A 3 -6.24 -14.35 13.74
C PRO A 3 -4.79 -14.86 13.71
N SER A 4 -4.13 -14.69 12.56
CA SER A 4 -2.69 -14.89 12.45
C SER A 4 -1.94 -13.65 12.93
N ILE A 5 -1.10 -13.80 13.96
CA ILE A 5 -0.35 -12.70 14.57
C ILE A 5 1.13 -12.85 14.24
N HIS A 6 1.72 -11.81 13.63
CA HIS A 6 3.14 -11.75 13.31
C HIS A 6 3.78 -10.51 13.94
N HIS A 7 4.87 -10.72 14.68
CA HIS A 7 5.66 -9.63 15.28
C HIS A 7 6.88 -9.36 14.40
N ILE A 8 6.86 -8.23 13.70
CA ILE A 8 7.97 -7.78 12.86
C ILE A 8 8.68 -6.64 13.58
N LYS A 9 9.97 -6.83 13.90
CA LYS A 9 10.79 -5.76 14.46
C LYS A 9 10.98 -4.67 13.41
N ARG A 10 10.77 -3.41 13.80
CA ARG A 10 11.00 -2.24 12.94
C ARG A 10 12.45 -2.24 12.45
N ASP A 11 12.60 -2.14 11.14
CA ASP A 11 13.89 -1.91 10.48
C ASP A 11 13.88 -0.51 9.84
N PRO A 12 14.87 0.36 10.09
CA PRO A 12 14.94 1.68 9.48
C PRO A 12 14.95 1.69 7.94
N SER A 13 15.28 0.58 7.29
CA SER A 13 15.21 0.41 5.84
C SER A 13 13.77 0.22 5.32
N GLN A 14 12.82 -0.17 6.20
CA GLN A 14 11.41 -0.28 5.84
C GLN A 14 10.81 1.11 5.66
N GLN A 15 10.32 1.38 4.45
CA GLN A 15 9.85 2.72 4.09
C GLN A 15 8.33 2.84 4.21
N ILE A 16 7.61 1.76 3.93
CA ILE A 16 6.15 1.78 3.76
C ILE A 16 5.49 0.52 4.31
N LEU A 17 4.23 0.66 4.70
CA LEU A 17 3.29 -0.44 4.92
C LEU A 17 2.05 -0.18 4.07
N CYS A 18 1.64 -1.17 3.27
CA CYS A 18 0.40 -1.13 2.49
C CYS A 18 -0.55 -2.19 3.04
N LEU A 19 -1.76 -1.79 3.41
CA LEU A 19 -2.86 -2.68 3.78
C LEU A 19 -3.98 -2.44 2.79
N ALA A 20 -4.59 -3.50 2.28
CA ALA A 20 -5.75 -3.40 1.39
C ALA A 20 -6.66 -4.61 1.51
N SER A 21 -7.92 -4.44 1.11
CA SER A 21 -8.83 -5.56 0.84
C SER A 21 -8.32 -6.41 -0.34
N ASP A 22 -8.87 -7.61 -0.47
CA ASP A 22 -8.66 -8.54 -1.60
C ASP A 22 -8.90 -7.89 -2.96
N GLY A 23 -9.84 -6.94 -3.07
CA GLY A 23 -10.07 -6.19 -4.31
C GLY A 23 -8.82 -5.49 -4.90
N LEU A 24 -7.75 -5.23 -4.13
CA LEU A 24 -6.46 -4.81 -4.67
C LEU A 24 -5.65 -6.00 -5.21
N TRP A 25 -5.52 -7.02 -4.37
CA TRP A 25 -4.63 -8.17 -4.54
C TRP A 25 -5.13 -9.17 -5.59
N ASP A 26 -6.41 -9.10 -5.96
CA ASP A 26 -6.99 -9.83 -7.08
C ASP A 26 -6.47 -9.33 -8.45
N TYR A 27 -5.94 -8.10 -8.50
CA TYR A 27 -5.51 -7.44 -9.75
C TYR A 27 -4.02 -7.12 -9.81
N LEU A 28 -3.38 -6.88 -8.65
CA LEU A 28 -1.98 -6.46 -8.58
C LEU A 28 -1.18 -7.37 -7.64
N ALA A 29 0.00 -7.78 -8.09
CA ALA A 29 0.96 -8.50 -7.28
C ALA A 29 1.62 -7.58 -6.22
N ASN A 30 2.15 -8.19 -5.16
CA ASN A 30 2.84 -7.48 -4.08
C ASN A 30 3.96 -6.57 -4.61
N GLU A 31 4.76 -7.08 -5.55
CA GLU A 31 5.89 -6.38 -6.15
C GLU A 31 5.43 -5.19 -7.01
N GLU A 32 4.34 -5.33 -7.77
CA GLU A 32 3.78 -4.26 -8.59
C GLU A 32 3.28 -3.10 -7.71
N VAL A 33 2.58 -3.44 -6.63
CA VAL A 33 2.12 -2.45 -5.64
C VAL A 33 3.32 -1.75 -4.98
N ALA A 34 4.33 -2.51 -4.55
CA ALA A 34 5.53 -1.94 -3.94
C ALA A 34 6.25 -0.98 -4.89
N ASP A 35 6.45 -1.36 -6.15
CA ASP A 35 7.09 -0.52 -7.17
C ASP A 35 6.27 0.74 -7.45
N MET A 36 4.94 0.65 -7.54
CA MET A 36 4.07 1.80 -7.73
C MET A 36 4.15 2.78 -6.55
N ILE A 37 4.20 2.29 -5.32
CA ILE A 37 4.34 3.11 -4.11
C ILE A 37 5.70 3.79 -4.10
N LEU A 38 6.79 3.05 -4.29
CA LEU A 38 8.16 3.57 -4.26
C LEU A 38 8.40 4.62 -5.36
N ASN A 39 7.92 4.37 -6.58
CA ASN A 39 7.99 5.32 -7.68
C ASN A 39 7.14 6.57 -7.43
N SER A 40 6.01 6.45 -6.74
CA SER A 40 5.18 7.61 -6.42
C SER A 40 5.80 8.45 -5.29
N LEU A 41 6.42 7.82 -4.29
CA LEU A 41 7.15 8.51 -3.25
C LEU A 41 8.37 9.26 -3.80
N SER A 42 9.11 8.67 -4.76
CA SER A 42 10.25 9.34 -5.39
C SER A 42 9.84 10.56 -6.22
N LEU A 43 8.58 10.62 -6.65
CA LEU A 43 7.95 11.79 -7.30
C LEU A 43 7.36 12.80 -6.30
N GLY A 44 7.45 12.54 -4.99
CA GLY A 44 6.94 13.43 -3.94
C GLY A 44 5.43 13.35 -3.72
N HIS A 45 4.77 12.27 -4.16
CA HIS A 45 3.35 12.06 -3.87
C HIS A 45 3.14 11.64 -2.41
N ASP A 46 2.07 12.15 -1.79
CA ASP A 46 1.66 11.73 -0.46
C ASP A 46 0.91 10.37 -0.47
N CYS A 47 0.69 9.79 0.72
CA CYS A 47 0.03 8.49 0.86
C CYS A 47 -1.40 8.45 0.28
N ASN A 48 -2.14 9.56 0.30
CA ASN A 48 -3.50 9.61 -0.24
C ASN A 48 -3.47 9.58 -1.77
N MET A 49 -2.56 10.34 -2.39
CA MET A 49 -2.34 10.30 -3.83
C MET A 49 -1.93 8.90 -4.30
N ILE A 50 -1.08 8.23 -3.52
CA ILE A 50 -0.63 6.86 -3.82
C ILE A 50 -1.80 5.87 -3.73
N ALA A 51 -2.58 5.92 -2.66
CA ALA A 51 -3.76 5.05 -2.50
C ALA A 51 -4.78 5.27 -3.64
N ALA A 52 -5.05 6.54 -4.01
CA ALA A 52 -5.92 6.88 -5.12
C ALA A 52 -5.39 6.34 -6.47
N ARG A 53 -4.07 6.39 -6.69
CA ARG A 53 -3.45 5.84 -7.90
C ARG A 53 -3.58 4.33 -7.99
N LEU A 54 -3.36 3.60 -6.90
CA LEU A 54 -3.58 2.15 -6.85
C LEU A 54 -5.05 1.81 -7.15
N SER A 55 -5.98 2.57 -6.55
CA SER A 55 -7.42 2.42 -6.81
C SER A 55 -7.78 2.63 -8.28
N HIS A 56 -7.28 3.70 -8.91
CA HIS A 56 -7.49 3.93 -10.34
C HIS A 56 -6.89 2.82 -11.22
N CYS A 57 -5.76 2.24 -10.82
CA CYS A 57 -5.17 1.13 -11.57
C CYS A 57 -6.06 -0.10 -11.56
N VAL A 58 -6.60 -0.47 -10.39
CA VAL A 58 -7.54 -1.58 -10.24
C VAL A 58 -8.81 -1.34 -11.07
N GLN A 59 -9.37 -0.13 -11.01
CA GLN A 59 -10.52 0.25 -11.83
C GLN A 59 -10.24 0.12 -13.34
N ALA A 60 -9.05 0.56 -13.79
CA ALA A 60 -8.65 0.45 -15.19
C ALA A 60 -8.47 -1.02 -15.65
N LEU A 61 -8.16 -1.93 -14.73
CA LEU A 61 -8.09 -3.37 -14.97
C LEU A 61 -9.46 -4.07 -14.92
N GLY A 62 -10.54 -3.34 -14.65
CA GLY A 62 -11.90 -3.88 -14.59
C GLY A 62 -12.37 -4.24 -13.18
N GLY A 63 -11.70 -3.74 -12.13
CA GLY A 63 -12.11 -3.91 -10.74
C GLY A 63 -13.57 -3.47 -10.51
N ALA A 64 -14.39 -4.40 -10.01
CA ALA A 64 -15.82 -4.19 -9.79
C ALA A 64 -16.23 -4.28 -8.31
N ASP A 65 -15.28 -4.53 -7.41
CA ASP A 65 -15.52 -4.77 -5.99
C ASP A 65 -15.22 -3.53 -5.11
N ASP A 66 -15.67 -3.57 -3.87
CA ASP A 66 -15.36 -2.57 -2.85
C ASP A 66 -13.86 -2.59 -2.53
N LEU A 67 -13.21 -1.45 -2.74
CA LEU A 67 -11.76 -1.33 -2.62
C LEU A 67 -11.37 -0.39 -1.48
N SER A 68 -10.68 -0.93 -0.47
CA SER A 68 -10.09 -0.16 0.63
C SER A 68 -8.58 -0.31 0.63
N ILE A 69 -7.84 0.81 0.61
CA ILE A 69 -6.38 0.85 0.58
C ILE A 69 -5.87 1.84 1.62
N MET A 70 -4.91 1.43 2.44
CA MET A 70 -4.19 2.27 3.40
C MET A 70 -2.68 2.17 3.16
N VAL A 71 -2.07 3.31 2.85
CA VAL A 71 -0.62 3.45 2.70
C VAL A 71 -0.09 4.23 3.90
N VAL A 72 0.90 3.66 4.58
CA VAL A 72 1.56 4.27 5.74
C VAL A 72 3.01 4.56 5.40
N ASN A 73 3.40 5.84 5.49
CA ASN A 73 4.81 6.21 5.45
C ASN A 73 5.45 5.92 6.82
N LEU A 74 6.37 4.94 6.87
CA LEU A 74 7.02 4.53 8.11
C LEU A 74 8.18 5.45 8.50
N LYS A 75 8.67 6.30 7.58
CA LYS A 75 9.74 7.28 7.85
C LYS A 75 9.24 8.51 8.59
N GLU A 76 7.99 8.92 8.35
CA GLU A 76 7.38 10.07 9.03
C GLU A 76 6.89 9.76 10.45
N ALA A 77 6.80 8.48 10.81
CA ALA A 77 6.32 8.05 12.13
C ALA A 77 7.34 8.23 13.27
N GLN A 78 8.47 8.92 13.06
CA GLN A 78 9.36 9.36 14.13
C GLN A 78 8.79 10.63 14.77
N LEU A 79 7.74 10.46 15.58
CA LEU A 79 7.35 11.48 16.56
C LEU A 79 8.39 11.46 17.69
N GLU A 80 9.05 12.60 17.90
CA GLU A 80 9.84 12.89 19.11
C GLU A 80 8.98 12.82 20.38
#